data_AF-A0A7Y4KP70-F1
#
_entry.id   AF-A0A7Y4KP70-F1
#
_cell.length_a   1.000
_cell.length_b   1.000
_cell.length_c   1.000
_cell.angle_alpha   90.00
_cell.angle_beta   90.00
_cell.angle_gamma   90.00
#
_symmetry.space_group_name_H-M   'P 1'
#
loop_
_entity.id
_entity.type
_entity.pdbx_description
1 polymer ?
#
loop_
_entity_poly.entity_id
_entity_poly.type
_entity_poly.pdbx_seq_one_letter_code
_entity_poly.pdbx_strand_id
1 'polypeptide(L)'
;MRGRIMSLRTVALVLGLLGCARRPEPLSAPVLEDRTVRFPVSSDADADADAGVIQAGTPVELDGETLRALMIVSHDLFPLGSAATSCDSRPESYTYRVLRQDGLLFVYVEENPAACGRRFPALDSGAKYALRPDGRILRRVVDGVDADDDLRGVMLPDGGVQTVLGPPSQELLPEDAGR
;
A
#
# COMPACT_ATOMS: atom_id res chain seq x y z
N MET A 1 -26.05 17.36 -50.96
CA MET A 1 -25.37 16.95 -49.72
C MET A 1 -25.75 17.95 -48.62
N ARG A 2 -26.65 17.57 -47.70
CA ARG A 2 -27.13 18.45 -46.61
C ARG A 2 -26.28 18.20 -45.37
N GLY A 3 -25.38 19.12 -45.05
CA GLY A 3 -24.62 19.10 -43.80
C GLY A 3 -25.58 19.27 -42.62
N ARG A 4 -25.66 18.27 -41.75
CA ARG A 4 -26.37 18.39 -40.47
C ARG A 4 -25.54 19.34 -39.59
N ILE A 5 -26.01 20.57 -39.43
CA ILE A 5 -25.50 21.50 -38.43
C ILE A 5 -25.91 20.90 -37.07
N MET A 6 -24.99 20.21 -36.40
CA MET A 6 -25.21 19.77 -35.02
C MET A 6 -25.39 21.01 -34.15
N SER A 7 -26.49 21.04 -33.40
CA SER A 7 -26.77 22.13 -32.47
C SER A 7 -25.67 22.20 -31.42
N LEU A 8 -25.26 23.43 -31.07
CA LEU A 8 -24.27 23.69 -30.02
C LEU A 8 -24.64 22.98 -28.70
N ARG A 9 -25.94 22.79 -28.44
CA ARG A 9 -26.46 22.04 -27.29
C ARG A 9 -26.12 20.55 -27.34
N THR A 10 -26.15 19.95 -28.53
CA THR A 10 -25.78 18.54 -28.74
C THR A 10 -24.27 18.35 -28.56
N VAL A 11 -23.47 19.32 -29.01
CA VAL A 11 -22.01 19.32 -28.80
C VAL A 11 -21.67 19.47 -27.31
N ALA A 12 -22.32 20.40 -26.61
CA ALA A 12 -22.12 20.59 -25.17
C ALA A 12 -22.53 19.36 -24.35
N LEU A 13 -23.62 18.67 -24.73
CA LEU A 13 -24.08 17.46 -24.05
C LEU A 13 -23.11 16.29 -24.25
N VAL A 14 -22.51 16.15 -25.45
CA VAL A 14 -21.49 15.14 -25.73
C VAL A 14 -20.18 15.44 -24.98
N LEU A 15 -19.73 16.70 -24.92
CA LEU A 15 -18.56 17.08 -24.12
C LEU A 15 -18.78 16.86 -22.61
N GLY A 16 -19.98 17.13 -22.10
CA GLY A 16 -20.33 16.89 -20.69
C GLY A 16 -20.28 15.40 -20.30
N LEU A 17 -20.67 14.51 -21.21
CA LEU A 17 -20.62 13.06 -20.99
C LEU A 17 -19.19 12.48 -21.08
N LEU A 18 -18.28 13.14 -21.78
CA LEU A 18 -16.84 12.78 -21.85
C LEU A 18 -16.04 13.31 -20.63
N GLY A 19 -16.58 14.28 -19.89
CA GLY A 19 -15.90 14.95 -18.78
C GLY A 19 -15.84 14.18 -17.45
N CYS A 20 -16.50 13.02 -17.35
CA CYS A 20 -16.48 12.17 -16.15
C CYS A 20 -15.68 10.88 -16.33
N ALA A 21 -14.84 10.77 -17.36
CA ALA A 21 -13.78 9.78 -17.36
C ALA A 21 -12.81 10.17 -16.24
N ARG A 22 -12.94 9.55 -15.06
CA ARG A 22 -11.85 9.45 -14.07
C ARG A 22 -10.59 9.22 -14.88
N ARG A 23 -9.60 10.13 -14.77
CA ARG A 23 -8.27 9.84 -15.30
C ARG A 23 -7.90 8.46 -14.74
N PRO A 24 -7.57 7.47 -15.58
CA PRO A 24 -7.02 6.23 -15.07
C PRO A 24 -5.86 6.63 -14.17
N GLU A 25 -5.88 6.12 -12.94
CA GLU A 25 -4.80 6.29 -11.97
C GLU A 25 -3.43 6.06 -12.63
N PRO A 26 -2.37 6.71 -12.11
CA PRO A 26 -1.07 6.82 -12.77
C PRO A 26 -0.38 5.48 -13.07
N LEU A 27 -0.91 4.36 -12.57
CA LEU A 27 -0.35 3.03 -12.71
C LEU A 27 -0.20 2.62 -14.19
N SER A 28 1.05 2.44 -14.60
CA SER A 28 1.44 2.32 -16.01
C SER A 28 1.62 0.88 -16.51
N ALA A 29 1.76 -0.09 -15.61
CA ALA A 29 1.98 -1.49 -15.95
C ALA A 29 0.67 -2.31 -15.89
N PRO A 30 0.47 -3.25 -16.85
CA PRO A 30 -0.68 -4.13 -16.83
C PRO A 30 -0.59 -5.15 -15.68
N VAL A 31 -1.73 -5.48 -15.09
CA VAL A 31 -1.85 -6.42 -13.97
C VAL A 31 -2.80 -7.56 -14.35
N LEU A 32 -2.42 -8.79 -14.04
CA LEU A 32 -3.25 -9.97 -14.30
C LEU A 32 -4.43 -10.10 -13.32
N GLU A 33 -4.29 -9.54 -12.12
CA GLU A 33 -5.25 -9.61 -11.01
C GLU A 33 -5.53 -11.05 -10.54
N ASP A 34 -4.46 -11.84 -10.39
CA ASP A 34 -4.53 -13.18 -9.83
C ASP A 34 -4.75 -13.14 -8.32
N ARG A 35 -6.02 -13.29 -7.92
CA ARG A 35 -6.45 -13.26 -6.51
C ARG A 35 -6.08 -14.51 -5.71
N THR A 36 -5.59 -15.56 -6.36
CA THR A 36 -5.07 -16.74 -5.65
C THR A 36 -3.74 -16.43 -4.95
N VAL A 37 -3.03 -15.40 -5.42
CA VAL A 37 -1.78 -14.92 -4.82
C VAL A 37 -2.09 -14.12 -3.56
N ARG A 38 -1.70 -14.65 -2.41
CA ARG A 38 -1.78 -13.96 -1.11
C ARG A 38 -0.45 -13.30 -0.78
N PHE A 39 -0.51 -12.05 -0.30
CA PHE A 39 0.67 -11.35 0.18
C PHE A 39 1.11 -11.97 1.51
N PRO A 40 2.38 -12.39 1.65
CA PRO A 40 2.91 -12.83 2.93
C PRO A 40 2.76 -11.71 3.97
N VAL A 41 2.13 -12.02 5.11
CA VAL A 41 2.10 -11.09 6.24
C VAL A 41 3.49 -11.10 6.88
N SER A 42 4.18 -9.96 6.87
CA SER A 42 5.25 -9.73 7.85
C SER A 42 4.54 -9.34 9.13
N SER A 43 4.37 -10.28 10.07
CA SER A 43 3.90 -9.88 11.38
C SER A 43 5.03 -9.07 12.03
N ASP A 44 4.71 -7.93 12.64
CA ASP A 44 5.69 -7.17 13.43
C ASP A 44 6.22 -7.98 14.63
N ALA A 45 5.62 -9.15 14.90
CA ALA A 45 6.08 -10.16 15.87
C ALA A 45 7.07 -11.18 15.27
N ASP A 46 7.12 -11.34 13.94
CA ASP A 46 8.16 -12.06 13.19
C ASP A 46 9.29 -11.11 12.77
N ALA A 47 9.30 -9.89 13.32
CA ALA A 47 10.51 -9.08 13.46
C ALA A 47 11.47 -9.72 14.48
N ASP A 48 11.79 -11.00 14.31
CA ASP A 48 13.20 -11.38 14.40
C ASP A 48 13.90 -10.57 13.32
N ALA A 49 14.31 -9.36 13.70
CA ALA A 49 14.99 -8.36 12.88
C ALA A 49 16.38 -8.81 12.37
N ASP A 50 16.60 -10.13 12.23
CA ASP A 50 17.90 -10.75 11.99
C ASP A 50 17.85 -11.88 10.93
N ALA A 51 16.68 -12.41 10.54
CA ALA A 51 16.63 -13.56 9.64
C ALA A 51 16.74 -13.23 8.13
N GLY A 52 16.74 -11.94 7.74
CA GLY A 52 16.78 -11.58 6.32
C GLY A 52 17.00 -10.11 5.97
N VAL A 53 17.05 -9.21 6.97
CA VAL A 53 17.49 -7.83 6.74
C VAL A 53 19.01 -7.83 6.76
N ILE A 54 19.62 -7.61 5.60
CA ILE A 54 21.08 -7.62 5.50
C ILE A 54 21.65 -6.46 6.31
N GLN A 55 22.55 -6.78 7.25
CA GLN A 55 23.17 -5.82 8.14
C GLN A 55 23.87 -4.71 7.35
N ALA A 56 23.71 -3.46 7.81
CA ALA A 56 24.31 -2.30 7.19
C ALA A 56 25.84 -2.47 7.04
N GLY A 57 26.35 -2.25 5.83
CA GLY A 57 27.78 -2.42 5.52
C GLY A 57 28.16 -3.79 4.98
N THR A 58 27.24 -4.77 4.96
CA THR A 58 27.45 -6.03 4.24
C THR A 58 27.27 -5.77 2.74
N PRO A 59 28.24 -6.14 1.87
CA PRO A 59 28.04 -6.03 0.44
C PRO A 59 26.90 -6.96 0.00
N VAL A 60 25.94 -6.40 -0.72
CA VAL A 60 24.76 -7.12 -1.25
C VAL A 60 24.80 -7.05 -2.76
N GLU A 61 24.63 -8.20 -3.41
CA GLU A 61 24.35 -8.27 -4.83
C GLU A 61 22.82 -8.33 -5.03
N LEU A 62 22.30 -7.40 -5.83
CA LEU A 62 20.91 -7.45 -6.27
C LEU A 62 20.86 -8.24 -7.58
N ASP A 63 20.20 -9.40 -7.56
CA ASP A 63 20.02 -10.19 -8.78
C ASP A 63 19.18 -9.44 -9.83
N GLY A 64 19.36 -9.80 -11.10
CA GLY A 64 18.70 -9.11 -12.21
C GLY A 64 17.18 -9.21 -12.22
N GLU A 65 16.58 -10.23 -11.59
CA GLU A 65 15.13 -10.34 -11.45
C GLU A 65 14.61 -9.38 -10.39
N THR A 66 15.30 -9.30 -9.24
CA THR A 66 14.99 -8.36 -8.16
C THR A 66 15.13 -6.92 -8.65
N LEU A 67 16.23 -6.58 -9.33
CA LEU A 67 16.45 -5.24 -9.87
C LEU A 67 15.35 -4.86 -10.87
N ARG A 68 15.01 -5.76 -11.80
CA ARG A 68 13.93 -5.55 -12.77
C ARG A 68 12.57 -5.38 -12.09
N ALA A 69 12.26 -6.19 -11.08
CA ALA A 69 11.01 -6.06 -10.34
C ALA A 69 10.89 -4.69 -9.68
N LEU A 70 11.96 -4.21 -9.03
CA LEU A 70 12.02 -2.87 -8.43
C LEU A 70 11.82 -1.76 -9.47
N MET A 71 12.44 -1.87 -10.65
CA MET A 71 12.25 -0.90 -11.73
C MET A 71 10.80 -0.89 -12.24
N ILE A 72 10.19 -2.06 -12.43
CA ILE A 72 8.80 -2.18 -12.88
C ILE A 72 7.86 -1.54 -11.85
N VAL A 73 8.03 -1.87 -10.58
CA VAL A 73 7.19 -1.34 -9.49
C VAL A 73 7.35 0.17 -9.35
N SER A 74 8.59 0.67 -9.39
CA SER A 74 8.87 2.10 -9.27
C SER A 74 8.28 2.90 -10.45
N HIS A 75 8.45 2.43 -11.69
CA HIS A 75 7.86 3.10 -12.85
C HIS A 75 6.34 2.96 -12.93
N ASP A 76 5.78 1.87 -12.38
CA ASP A 76 4.34 1.71 -12.28
C ASP A 76 3.74 2.73 -11.30
N LEU A 77 4.31 2.85 -10.10
CA LEU A 77 3.81 3.75 -9.06
C LEU A 77 4.16 5.23 -9.33
N PHE A 78 5.30 5.49 -9.97
CA PHE A 78 5.81 6.82 -10.28
C PHE A 78 6.15 6.94 -11.78
N PRO A 79 5.15 7.17 -12.65
CA PRO A 79 5.34 7.15 -14.10
C PRO A 79 6.30 8.24 -14.55
N LEU A 80 7.19 7.87 -15.47
CA LEU A 80 8.14 8.81 -16.08
C LEU A 80 7.39 9.95 -16.79
N GLY A 81 7.83 11.18 -16.53
CA GLY A 81 7.22 12.38 -17.10
C GLY A 81 5.98 12.90 -16.35
N SER A 82 5.53 12.20 -15.31
CA SER A 82 4.63 12.82 -14.33
C SER A 82 5.42 13.80 -13.48
N ALA A 83 4.98 15.06 -13.42
CA ALA A 83 5.59 16.03 -12.52
C ALA A 83 5.14 15.69 -11.10
N ALA A 84 6.08 15.38 -10.22
CA ALA A 84 5.78 15.16 -8.81
C ALA A 84 5.23 16.46 -8.19
N THR A 85 3.91 16.52 -8.03
CA THR A 85 3.19 17.69 -7.50
C THR A 85 3.34 17.84 -5.99
N SER A 86 3.64 16.74 -5.29
CA SER A 86 3.74 16.65 -3.84
C SER A 86 4.89 15.72 -3.43
N CYS A 87 5.33 15.81 -2.17
CA CYS A 87 6.46 15.01 -1.69
C CYS A 87 6.16 13.50 -1.74
N ASP A 88 4.94 13.09 -1.43
CA ASP A 88 4.45 11.70 -1.53
C ASP A 88 4.25 11.20 -2.96
N SER A 89 4.39 12.05 -3.98
CA SER A 89 4.37 11.61 -5.39
C SER A 89 5.77 11.31 -5.95
N ARG A 90 6.79 11.30 -5.09
CA ARG A 90 8.19 11.09 -5.47
C ARG A 90 8.67 9.70 -5.05
N PRO A 91 9.40 8.98 -5.91
CA PRO A 91 9.94 7.67 -5.57
C PRO A 91 10.92 7.72 -4.37
N GLU A 92 11.61 8.84 -4.15
CA GLU A 92 12.54 9.03 -3.04
C GLU A 92 11.86 9.11 -1.66
N SER A 93 10.55 9.33 -1.63
CA SER A 93 9.76 9.38 -0.40
C SER A 93 9.30 8.01 0.08
N TYR A 94 9.77 6.93 -0.55
CA TYR A 94 9.37 5.56 -0.24
C TYR A 94 10.57 4.65 -0.04
N THR A 95 10.38 3.64 0.81
CA THR A 95 11.27 2.49 0.94
C THR A 95 10.70 1.30 0.18
N TYR A 96 11.60 0.45 -0.28
CA TYR A 96 11.26 -0.76 -1.02
C TYR A 96 11.81 -1.97 -0.28
N ARG A 97 10.97 -2.99 -0.11
CA ARG A 97 11.35 -4.27 0.48
C ARG A 97 10.91 -5.38 -0.46
N VAL A 98 11.83 -6.30 -0.75
CA VAL A 98 11.56 -7.44 -1.64
C VAL A 98 11.66 -8.73 -0.84
N LEU A 99 10.62 -9.55 -0.93
CA LEU A 99 10.58 -10.90 -0.41
C LEU A 99 10.44 -11.87 -1.58
N ARG A 100 11.26 -12.93 -1.61
CA ARG A 100 11.16 -13.99 -2.60
C ARG A 100 10.58 -15.23 -1.94
N GLN A 101 9.45 -15.71 -2.46
CA GLN A 101 8.78 -16.90 -1.93
C GLN A 101 8.05 -17.63 -3.05
N ASP A 102 8.13 -18.97 -3.06
CA ASP A 102 7.40 -19.84 -4.01
C ASP A 102 7.65 -19.48 -5.49
N GLY A 103 8.85 -19.00 -5.82
CA GLY A 103 9.22 -18.58 -7.17
C GLY A 103 8.61 -17.24 -7.61
N LEU A 104 7.99 -16.50 -6.70
CA LEU A 104 7.45 -15.15 -6.90
C LEU A 104 8.30 -14.11 -6.17
N LEU A 105 8.21 -12.86 -6.64
CA LEU A 105 8.76 -11.70 -5.96
C LEU A 105 7.62 -10.86 -5.40
N PHE A 106 7.63 -10.63 -4.10
CA PHE A 106 6.72 -9.75 -3.40
C PHE A 106 7.45 -8.45 -3.08
N VAL A 107 6.96 -7.34 -3.63
CA VAL A 107 7.54 -6.01 -3.41
C VAL A 107 6.58 -5.19 -2.57
N TYR A 108 7.07 -4.74 -1.42
CA TYR A 108 6.39 -3.83 -0.51
C TYR A 108 6.99 -2.44 -0.71
N VAL A 109 6.13 -1.46 -0.92
CA VAL A 109 6.48 -0.05 -1.04
C VAL A 109 5.81 0.68 0.11
N GLU A 110 6.62 1.25 0.99
CA GLU A 110 6.17 1.88 2.23
C GLU A 110 6.63 3.34 2.23
N GLU A 111 5.77 4.27 2.64
CA GLU A 111 6.16 5.68 2.73
C GLU A 111 7.24 5.86 3.81
N ASN A 112 8.29 6.61 3.48
CA ASN A 112 9.23 7.14 4.46
C ASN A 112 8.79 8.56 4.87
N PRO A 113 8.06 8.73 5.98
CA PRO A 113 7.54 10.05 6.36
C PRO A 113 8.66 11.06 6.62
N ALA A 114 9.83 10.60 7.06
CA ALA A 114 10.98 11.46 7.31
C ALA A 114 11.51 12.11 6.02
N ALA A 115 11.38 11.46 4.86
CA ALA A 115 11.76 12.04 3.57
C ALA A 115 10.95 13.30 3.23
N CYS A 116 9.72 13.38 3.75
CA CYS A 116 8.82 14.52 3.60
C CYS A 116 8.73 15.42 4.84
N GLY A 117 9.59 15.23 5.85
CA GLY A 117 9.54 15.98 7.10
C GLY A 117 8.30 15.70 7.96
N ARG A 118 7.62 14.57 7.72
CA ARG A 118 6.47 14.09 8.49
C ARG A 118 6.93 13.13 9.59
N ARG A 119 6.12 13.01 10.64
CA ARG A 119 6.34 12.03 11.73
C ARG A 119 5.64 10.70 11.48
N PHE A 120 4.54 10.72 10.75
CA PHE A 120 3.70 9.55 10.48
C PHE A 120 3.46 9.44 8.97
N PRO A 121 3.39 8.21 8.43
CA PRO A 121 2.98 8.00 7.04
C PRO A 121 1.51 8.44 6.85
N ALA A 122 1.13 8.73 5.61
CA ALA A 122 -0.30 8.90 5.32
C ALA A 122 -1.03 7.54 5.41
N LEU A 123 -2.32 7.57 5.76
CA LEU A 123 -3.12 6.36 5.99
C LEU A 123 -3.14 5.42 4.77
N ASP A 124 -3.06 6.00 3.59
CA ASP A 124 -3.17 5.31 2.31
C ASP A 124 -1.82 5.36 1.55
N SER A 125 -0.69 5.50 2.23
CA SER A 125 0.61 5.62 1.56
C SER A 125 1.34 4.28 1.52
N GLY A 126 1.15 3.55 0.43
CA GLY A 126 1.92 2.34 0.17
C GLY A 126 1.35 1.46 -0.92
N ALA A 127 2.12 0.46 -1.30
CA ALA A 127 1.70 -0.51 -2.29
C ALA A 127 2.33 -1.87 -2.07
N LYS A 128 1.64 -2.92 -2.52
CA LYS A 128 2.09 -4.30 -2.52
C LYS A 128 1.96 -4.88 -3.91
N TYR A 129 3.02 -5.51 -4.39
CA TYR A 129 3.07 -6.12 -5.71
C TYR A 129 3.52 -7.57 -5.59
N ALA A 130 2.89 -8.45 -6.35
CA ALA A 130 3.38 -9.80 -6.58
C ALA A 130 3.76 -9.93 -8.06
N LEU A 131 4.99 -10.32 -8.33
CA LEU A 131 5.53 -10.44 -9.68
C LEU A 131 6.06 -11.84 -9.92
N ARG A 132 5.96 -12.27 -11.18
CA ARG A 132 6.78 -13.38 -11.68
C ARG A 132 8.22 -12.92 -11.90
N PRO A 133 9.19 -13.85 -11.94
CA PRO A 133 10.59 -13.56 -12.27
C PRO A 133 10.81 -12.89 -13.64
N ASP A 134 9.86 -13.06 -14.57
CA ASP A 134 9.89 -12.41 -15.89
C ASP A 134 9.46 -10.94 -15.87
N GLY A 135 8.92 -10.44 -14.76
CA GLY A 135 8.47 -9.07 -14.57
C GLY A 135 6.95 -8.85 -14.72
N ARG A 136 6.16 -9.89 -15.01
CA ARG A 136 4.70 -9.75 -15.07
C ARG A 136 4.11 -9.55 -13.67
N ILE A 137 3.30 -8.50 -13.51
CA ILE A 137 2.57 -8.24 -12.27
C ILE A 137 1.35 -9.17 -12.20
N LEU A 138 1.36 -10.05 -11.21
CA LEU A 138 0.27 -10.97 -10.92
C LEU A 138 -0.83 -10.28 -10.12
N ARG A 139 -0.45 -9.51 -9.11
CA ARG A 139 -1.38 -8.82 -8.20
C ARG A 139 -0.77 -7.51 -7.73
N ARG A 140 -1.61 -6.50 -7.59
CA ARG A 140 -1.23 -5.17 -7.10
C ARG A 140 -2.30 -4.66 -6.13
N VAL A 141 -1.86 -4.12 -5.00
CA VAL A 141 -2.71 -3.43 -4.03
C VAL A 141 -2.03 -2.10 -3.74
N VAL A 142 -2.75 -1.00 -3.92
CA VAL A 142 -2.26 0.37 -3.71
C VAL A 142 -3.19 1.02 -2.68
N ASP A 143 -2.65 1.89 -1.84
CA ASP A 143 -3.41 2.72 -0.90
C ASP A 143 -4.21 1.92 0.13
N GLY A 144 -3.78 0.68 0.44
CA GLY A 144 -4.46 -0.20 1.38
C GLY A 144 -5.84 -0.70 0.91
N VAL A 145 -6.30 -0.30 -0.27
CA VAL A 145 -7.57 -0.75 -0.83
C VAL A 145 -7.37 -2.11 -1.49
N ASP A 146 -7.31 -3.16 -0.68
CA ASP A 146 -7.52 -4.52 -1.17
C ASP A 146 -9.03 -4.82 -1.14
N ALA A 147 -9.59 -5.23 -2.27
CA ALA A 147 -10.99 -5.64 -2.32
C ALA A 147 -11.25 -6.89 -1.46
N ASP A 148 -10.18 -7.65 -1.17
CA ASP A 148 -10.20 -8.85 -0.33
C ASP A 148 -9.74 -8.54 1.12
N ASP A 149 -9.58 -7.27 1.52
CA ASP A 149 -9.39 -6.93 2.94
C ASP A 149 -10.73 -7.15 3.65
N ASP A 150 -10.88 -8.34 4.25
CA ASP A 150 -12.10 -8.83 4.91
C ASP A 150 -12.61 -7.90 6.04
N LEU A 151 -11.84 -6.87 6.41
CA LEU A 151 -12.24 -5.84 7.36
C LEU A 151 -13.43 -5.00 6.92
N ARG A 152 -13.80 -4.97 5.62
CA ARG A 152 -15.02 -4.28 5.16
C ARG A 152 -16.32 -4.89 5.69
N GLY A 153 -16.27 -6.09 6.27
CA GLY A 153 -17.39 -6.74 6.95
C GLY A 153 -17.22 -6.95 8.46
N VAL A 154 -16.05 -6.61 9.02
CA VAL A 154 -15.80 -6.73 10.46
C VAL A 154 -16.27 -5.45 11.13
N MET A 155 -17.34 -5.56 11.92
CA MET A 155 -17.78 -4.49 12.82
C MET A 155 -16.72 -4.35 13.92
N LEU A 156 -15.69 -3.55 13.65
CA LEU A 156 -14.75 -3.10 14.66
C LEU A 156 -15.53 -2.22 15.65
N PRO A 157 -15.32 -2.37 16.97
CA PRO A 157 -15.83 -1.41 17.95
C PRO A 157 -15.43 -0.01 17.51
N ASP A 158 -16.34 0.96 17.59
CA ASP A 158 -15.99 2.34 17.33
C ASP A 158 -14.81 2.74 18.24
N GLY A 159 -13.89 3.56 17.72
CA GLY A 159 -12.64 3.94 18.39
C GLY A 159 -12.85 4.87 19.59
N GLY A 160 -13.90 4.67 20.38
CA GLY A 160 -14.37 5.56 21.41
C GLY A 160 -14.87 4.83 22.66
N VAL A 161 -14.05 3.96 23.25
CA VAL A 161 -14.22 3.63 24.67
C VAL A 161 -12.94 4.02 25.41
N GLN A 162 -12.96 5.22 25.99
CA GLN A 162 -12.01 5.57 27.03
C GLN A 162 -12.27 4.65 28.22
N THR A 163 -11.40 3.67 28.45
CA THR A 163 -11.32 3.02 29.76
C THR A 163 -10.74 4.03 30.73
N VAL A 164 -11.62 4.73 31.44
CA VAL A 164 -11.26 5.53 32.61
C VAL A 164 -10.53 4.59 33.59
N LEU A 165 -9.24 4.81 33.80
CA LEU A 165 -8.49 4.21 34.89
C LEU A 165 -8.98 4.83 36.19
N GLY A 166 -9.98 4.21 36.82
CA GLY A 166 -10.32 4.49 38.22
C GLY A 166 -9.19 3.93 39.11
N PRO A 167 -8.69 4.68 40.11
CA PRO A 167 -7.67 4.18 41.01
C PRO A 167 -8.21 3.01 41.84
N PRO A 168 -7.38 1.99 42.17
CA PRO A 168 -7.83 0.83 42.92
C PRO A 168 -8.12 1.23 44.37
N SER A 169 -9.40 1.32 44.73
CA SER A 169 -9.81 1.21 46.12
C SER A 169 -9.68 -0.25 46.54
N GLN A 170 -8.65 -0.54 47.36
CA GLN A 170 -8.52 -1.81 48.07
C GLN A 170 -9.70 -1.97 49.03
N GLU A 171 -10.67 -2.81 48.68
CA GLU A 171 -11.58 -3.39 49.65
C GLU A 171 -10.79 -4.36 50.53
N LEU A 172 -10.54 -3.91 51.75
CA LEU A 172 -10.12 -4.70 52.88
C LEU A 172 -11.26 -5.67 53.22
N LEU A 173 -11.02 -6.98 53.18
CA LEU A 173 -11.83 -7.95 53.91
C LEU A 173 -10.96 -8.66 54.94
N PRO A 174 -11.36 -8.69 56.22
CA PRO A 174 -10.64 -9.35 57.29
C PRO A 174 -11.01 -10.85 57.35
N GLU A 175 -10.10 -11.65 57.90
CA GLU A 175 -10.34 -12.67 58.94
C GLU A 175 -9.15 -13.64 58.93
N ASP A 176 -8.20 -13.36 59.81
CA ASP A 176 -7.14 -14.29 60.20
C ASP A 176 -7.59 -14.96 61.50
N ALA A 177 -7.76 -16.29 61.47
CA ALA A 177 -8.13 -17.10 62.63
C ALA A 177 -7.11 -18.24 62.81
N GLY A 178 -6.05 -17.94 63.56
CA GLY A 178 -5.52 -18.82 64.60
C GLY A 178 -4.54 -19.92 64.21
N ARG A 179 -3.28 -19.76 64.66
CA ARG A 179 -2.61 -20.76 65.50
C ARG A 179 -1.54 -20.14 66.41
#